data_AF-A0A7V7CQW8-F1
#
_entry.id   AF-A0A7V7CQW8-F1
#
_cell.length_a   1.000
_cell.length_b   1.000
_cell.length_c   1.000
_cell.angle_alpha   90.00
_cell.angle_beta   90.00
_cell.angle_gamma   90.00
#
_symmetry.space_group_name_H-M   'P 1'
#
loop_
_entity.id
_entity.type
_entity.pdbx_description
1 polymer ?
#
loop_
_entity_poly.entity_id
_entity_poly.type
_entity_poly.pdbx_seq_one_letter_code
_entity_poly.pdbx_strand_id
1 'polypeptide(L)' 'MGAPSPTGAMAEIYDKERPTIEVYVKPFHLIDSQVGAIFVINGRVAGLDAFGKPG' A
#
# COMPACT_ATOMS: atom_id res chain seq x y z
N MET A 1 -15.16 -3.70 -5.89
CA MET A 1 -16.26 -3.21 -5.04
C MET A 1 -15.67 -2.05 -4.24
N GLY A 2 -16.14 -0.82 -4.46
CA GLY A 2 -15.52 0.40 -3.92
C GLY A 2 -15.78 0.58 -2.42
N ALA A 3 -14.92 1.34 -1.73
CA ALA A 3 -15.14 1.74 -0.34
C ALA A 3 -16.28 2.79 -0.29
N PRO A 4 -17.40 2.54 0.41
CA PRO A 4 -18.52 3.47 0.42
C PRO A 4 -18.15 4.78 1.13
N SER A 5 -18.28 5.90 0.43
CA SER A 5 -18.13 7.25 0.98
C SER A 5 -19.48 7.97 0.89
N PRO A 6 -20.02 8.55 1.99
CA PRO A 6 -21.29 9.26 1.98
C PRO A 6 -21.37 10.42 0.99
N THR A 7 -20.23 11.05 0.66
CA THR A 7 -20.16 12.23 -0.21
C THR A 7 -19.50 11.95 -1.55
N GLY A 8 -18.92 10.76 -1.75
CA GLY A 8 -18.10 10.47 -2.94
C GLY A 8 -16.75 11.20 -2.98
N ALA A 9 -16.47 12.15 -2.08
CA ALA A 9 -15.24 12.95 -2.11
C ALA A 9 -13.95 12.12 -2.08
N MET A 10 -13.92 11.02 -1.32
CA MET A 10 -12.77 10.11 -1.34
C MET A 10 -12.60 9.32 -2.64
N ALA A 11 -13.69 9.02 -3.35
CA ALA A 11 -13.61 8.39 -4.67
C ALA A 11 -13.03 9.37 -5.70
N GLU A 12 -13.46 10.63 -5.67
CA GLU A 12 -12.92 11.68 -6.53
C GLU A 12 -11.43 11.94 -6.28
N ILE A 13 -11.00 11.98 -5.01
CA ILE A 13 -9.57 12.07 -4.65
C ILE A 13 -8.82 10.84 -5.15
N TYR A 14 -9.36 9.64 -4.96
CA TYR A 14 -8.73 8.41 -5.45
C TYR A 14 -8.57 8.44 -6.97
N ASP A 15 -9.61 8.78 -7.72
CA ASP A 15 -9.57 8.83 -9.20
C ASP A 15 -8.56 9.86 -9.71
N LYS A 16 -8.47 11.00 -9.03
CA LYS A 16 -7.47 12.04 -9.31
C LYS A 16 -6.04 11.55 -9.04
N GLU A 17 -5.81 10.88 -7.91
CA GLU A 17 -4.47 10.46 -7.48
C GLU A 17 -4.06 9.08 -8.03
N ARG A 18 -4.98 8.33 -8.66
CA ARG A 18 -4.75 6.97 -9.17
C ARG A 18 -3.49 6.84 -10.03
N PRO A 19 -3.19 7.73 -11.01
CA PRO A 19 -1.97 7.61 -11.80
C PRO A 19 -0.69 7.73 -10.96
N THR A 20 -0.69 8.61 -9.95
CA THR A 20 0.43 8.79 -9.03
C THR A 20 0.62 7.53 -8.16
N ILE A 21 -0.48 6.96 -7.68
CA ILE A 21 -0.47 5.71 -6.91
C ILE A 21 0.06 4.56 -7.77
N GLU A 22 -0.34 4.45 -9.04
CA GLU A 22 0.16 3.42 -9.96
C GLU A 22 1.68 3.53 -10.17
N VAL A 23 2.22 4.75 -10.30
CA VAL A 23 3.67 4.99 -10.37
C VAL A 23 4.35 4.60 -9.06
N TYR A 24 3.75 4.92 -7.91
CA TYR A 24 4.30 4.56 -6.60
C TYR A 24 4.33 3.04 -6.37
N VAL A 25 3.33 2.31 -6.86
CA VAL A 25 3.22 0.85 -6.67
C VAL A 25 4.13 0.07 -7.62
N LYS A 26 4.46 0.60 -8.81
CA LYS A 26 5.29 -0.09 -9.82
C LYS A 26 6.60 -0.73 -9.30
N PRO A 27 7.38 -0.10 -8.40
CA PRO A 27 8.63 -0.68 -7.90
C PRO A 27 8.41 -1.82 -6.90
N PHE A 28 7.21 -2.00 -6.37
CA PHE A 28 6.90 -3.08 -5.44
C PHE A 28 6.72 -4.38 -6.20
N HIS A 29 7.74 -5.22 -6.17
CA HIS A 29 7.68 -6.60 -6.67
C HIS A 29 7.47 -7.60 -5.53
N LEU A 30 6.84 -8.73 -5.83
CA LEU A 30 6.83 -9.87 -4.93
C LEU A 30 8.26 -10.41 -4.81
N ILE A 31 8.69 -10.64 -3.58
CA ILE A 31 9.96 -11.30 -3.28
C ILE A 31 9.63 -12.74 -2.87
N ASP A 32 10.28 -13.71 -3.49
CA ASP A 32 10.10 -15.12 -3.13
C ASP A 32 10.38 -15.32 -1.64
N SER A 33 9.50 -16.06 -0.97
CA SER A 33 9.58 -16.31 0.48
C SER A 33 9.53 -15.06 1.36
N GLN A 34 8.87 -13.97 0.93
CA GLN A 34 8.60 -12.83 1.80
C GLN A 34 7.70 -13.24 2.99
N VAL A 35 8.20 -13.07 4.21
CA VAL A 35 7.49 -13.42 5.46
C VAL A 35 7.03 -12.21 6.26
N GLY A 36 7.24 -10.99 5.75
CA GLY A 36 6.87 -9.75 6.42
C GLY A 36 7.32 -8.49 5.68
N ALA A 37 7.07 -7.33 6.31
CA ALA A 37 7.46 -6.01 5.83
C ALA A 37 7.89 -5.08 6.98
N ILE A 38 8.85 -4.19 6.70
CA ILE A 38 9.23 -3.09 7.60
C ILE A 38 8.93 -1.78 6.89
N PHE A 39 8.27 -0.86 7.58
CA PHE A 39 7.93 0.45 7.06
C PHE A 39 8.86 1.49 7.66
N VAL A 40 9.57 2.23 6.81
CA VAL A 40 10.47 3.32 7.23
C VAL A 40 9.94 4.64 6.69
N ILE A 41 9.64 5.57 7.60
CA ILE A 41 9.13 6.91 7.27
C ILE A 41 10.12 7.93 7.83
N ASN A 42 10.59 8.85 6.98
CA ASN A 42 11.59 9.86 7.35
C ASN A 42 12.85 9.26 8.00
N GLY A 43 13.31 8.12 7.49
CA GLY A 43 14.49 7.40 8.00
C GLY A 43 14.27 6.70 9.35
N ARG A 44 13.04 6.68 9.89
CA ARG A 44 12.68 6.04 11.15
C ARG A 44 11.78 4.84 10.89
N VAL A 45 12.00 3.74 11.63
CA VAL A 45 11.08 2.60 11.60
C VAL A 45 9.73 3.05 12.15
N ALA A 46 8.71 2.99 11.29
CA ALA A 46 7.34 3.35 11.60
C ALA A 46 6.50 2.12 11.98
N GLY A 47 6.89 0.92 11.52
CA GLY A 47 6.19 -0.31 11.83
C GLY A 47 6.82 -1.55 11.21
N LEU A 48 6.32 -2.71 11.65
CA LEU A 48 6.67 -4.04 11.15
C LEU A 48 5.39 -4.86 11.08
N ASP A 49 5.24 -5.63 10.01
CA ASP A 49 4.19 -6.63 9.87
C ASP A 49 4.80 -7.99 9.50
N ALA A 50 4.28 -9.05 10.11
CA ALA A 50 4.74 -10.43 9.90
C ALA A 50 3.61 -11.23 9.25
N PHE A 51 3.81 -11.63 8.00
CA PHE A 51 2.83 -12.34 7.18
C PHE A 51 2.79 -13.85 7.43
N GLY A 52 3.74 -14.37 8.22
CA GLY A 52 3.85 -15.80 8.55
C GLY A 52 4.80 -16.55 7.61
N LYS A 53 4.86 -17.88 7.75
CA LYS A 53 5.76 -18.75 6.98
C LYS A 53 5.17 -19.00 5.59
N PRO A 54 5.97 -19.08 4.52
CA PRO A 54 5.54 -19.79 3.32
C PRO A 54 5.33 -21.25 3.74
N GLY A 55 4.11 -21.76 3.56
CA GLY A 55 3.79 -23.16 3.83
C GLY A 55 4.50 -24.09 2.88
#